data_AF-A0A9E2XE64-F1
#
_entry.id   AF-A0A9E2XE64-F1
#
_cell.length_a   1.000
_cell.length_b   1.000
_cell.length_c   1.000
_cell.angle_alpha   90.00
_cell.angle_beta   90.00
_cell.angle_gamma   90.00
#
_symmetry.space_group_name_H-M   'P 1'
#
loop_
_entity.id
_entity.type
_entity.pdbx_description
1 polymer ?
#
loop_
_entity_poly.entity_id
_entity_poly.type
_entity_poly.pdbx_seq_one_letter_code
_entity_poly.pdbx_strand_id
1 'polypeptide(L)' 'MNATPPAATLAERADALEAKMARELDYIVVKSRLHLLAEGDMSSPGSAAAQLKANPNARMMMGDDPRLPAMPEKPTLVDF' A
#
# COMPACT_ATOMS: atom_id res chain seq x y z
N MET A 1 15.92 -33.90 31.17
CA MET A 1 14.84 -33.01 31.66
C MET A 1 14.70 -31.89 30.65
N ASN A 2 13.66 -31.92 29.81
CA ASN A 2 13.46 -30.87 28.80
C ASN A 2 12.62 -29.76 29.45
N ALA A 3 13.26 -28.65 29.79
CA ALA A 3 12.58 -27.49 30.32
C ALA A 3 11.71 -26.87 29.21
N THR A 4 10.42 -26.72 29.46
CA THR A 4 9.51 -25.94 28.63
C THR A 4 10.02 -24.49 28.59
N PRO A 5 10.16 -23.86 27.41
CA PRO A 5 10.60 -22.48 27.34
C PRO A 5 9.62 -21.57 28.12
N PRO A 6 10.13 -20.51 28.78
CA PRO A 6 9.30 -19.59 29.53
C PRO A 6 8.21 -18.99 28.63
N ALA A 7 7.01 -18.82 29.17
CA ALA A 7 5.92 -18.17 28.46
C ALA A 7 6.29 -16.70 28.19
N ALA A 8 5.99 -16.23 26.97
CA ALA A 8 6.28 -14.87 26.55
C ALA A 8 5.66 -13.85 27.51
N THR A 9 6.46 -12.87 27.91
CA THR A 9 6.06 -11.74 28.74
C THR A 9 5.02 -10.88 28.04
N LEU A 10 4.30 -10.04 28.79
CA LEU A 10 3.34 -9.10 28.20
C LEU A 10 4.00 -8.13 27.22
N ALA A 11 5.24 -7.71 27.48
CA ALA A 11 6.00 -6.85 26.58
C ALA A 11 6.31 -7.55 25.24
N GLU A 12 6.83 -8.78 25.28
CA GLU A 12 7.13 -9.53 24.04
C GLU A 12 5.88 -9.81 23.21
N ARG A 13 4.71 -9.99 23.85
CA ARG A 13 3.43 -10.13 23.15
C ARG A 13 2.98 -8.82 22.51
N ALA A 14 3.25 -7.67 23.14
CA ALA A 14 2.97 -6.35 22.56
C ALA A 14 3.88 -6.08 21.35
N ASP A 15 5.19 -6.32 21.48
CA ASP A 15 6.15 -6.16 20.39
C ASP A 15 5.79 -7.02 19.16
N ALA A 16 5.37 -8.27 19.40
CA ALA A 16 4.94 -9.17 18.34
C ALA A 16 3.66 -8.67 17.63
N LEU A 17 2.75 -8.03 18.36
CA LEU A 17 1.53 -7.44 17.82
C LEU A 17 1.86 -6.18 16.99
N GLU A 18 2.72 -5.30 17.51
CA GLU A 18 3.17 -4.10 16.80
C GLU A 18 3.89 -4.46 15.50
N ALA A 19 4.82 -5.43 15.53
CA ALA A 19 5.52 -5.91 14.34
C ALA A 19 4.56 -6.55 13.31
N LYS A 20 3.47 -7.19 13.77
CA LYS A 20 2.43 -7.69 12.88
C LYS A 20 1.66 -6.54 12.23
N MET A 21 1.21 -5.56 13.01
CA MET A 21 0.46 -4.40 12.52
C MET A 21 1.29 -3.54 11.55
N ALA A 22 2.59 -3.36 11.83
CA ALA A 22 3.49 -2.64 10.94
C ALA A 22 3.62 -3.31 9.57
N ARG A 23 3.69 -4.65 9.52
CA ARG A 23 3.69 -5.42 8.26
C ARG A 23 2.34 -5.39 7.54
N GLU A 24 1.24 -5.27 8.27
CA GLU A 24 -0.09 -5.12 7.67
C GLU A 24 -0.32 -3.71 7.09
N LEU A 25 0.49 -2.74 7.51
CA LEU A 25 0.53 -1.37 6.99
C LEU A 25 1.49 -1.19 5.80
N ASP A 26 1.89 -2.25 5.11
CA ASP A 26 2.80 -2.13 3.96
C ASP A 26 2.10 -1.38 2.81
N TYR A 27 2.43 -0.09 2.67
CA TYR A 27 1.88 0.78 1.64
C TYR A 27 2.88 0.95 0.50
N ILE A 28 2.40 0.83 -0.73
CA ILE A 28 3.15 1.34 -1.88
C ILE A 28 3.04 2.87 -1.86
N VAL A 29 4.17 3.53 -1.61
CA VAL A 29 4.29 4.98 -1.76
C VAL A 29 4.71 5.29 -3.20
N VAL A 30 3.79 5.83 -3.98
CA VAL A 30 4.08 6.31 -5.34
C VAL A 30 4.38 7.80 -5.29
N LYS A 31 5.53 8.19 -5.87
CA LYS A 31 5.87 9.60 -6.08
C LYS A 31 4.85 10.23 -7.03
N SER A 32 4.39 11.45 -6.72
CA SER A 32 3.44 12.15 -7.59
C SER A 32 4.07 12.49 -8.95
N ARG A 33 3.23 12.69 -9.97
CA ARG A 33 3.72 13.11 -11.30
C ARG A 33 4.52 14.41 -11.22
N LEU A 34 4.07 15.37 -10.41
CA LEU A 34 4.75 16.66 -10.22
C LEU A 34 6.16 16.49 -9.66
N HIS A 35 6.35 15.56 -8.72
CA HIS A 35 7.66 15.27 -8.16
C HIS A 35 8.61 14.70 -9.22
N LEU A 36 8.16 13.72 -10.02
CA LEU A 36 8.99 13.14 -11.09
C LEU A 36 9.38 14.19 -12.15
N LEU A 37 8.44 15.08 -12.51
CA LEU A 37 8.72 16.18 -13.43
C LEU A 37 9.75 17.17 -12.88
N ALA A 38 9.72 17.45 -11.57
CA ALA A 38 10.70 18.32 -10.93
C ALA A 38 12.12 17.73 -10.97
N GLU A 39 12.24 16.40 -10.93
CA GLU A 39 13.50 15.67 -11.09
C GLU A 39 13.93 15.52 -12.56
N GLY A 40 13.16 16.06 -13.51
CA GLY A 40 13.43 15.95 -14.95
C GLY A 40 13.07 14.60 -15.56
N ASP A 41 12.41 13.72 -14.80
CA ASP A 41 11.95 12.42 -15.30
C ASP A 41 10.62 12.58 -16.06
N MET A 42 10.73 12.53 -17.39
CA MET A 42 9.60 12.62 -18.31
C MET A 42 8.94 11.27 -18.60
N SER A 43 9.50 10.15 -18.12
CA SER A 43 8.93 8.81 -18.35
C SER A 43 7.49 8.73 -17.84
N SER A 44 6.65 7.90 -18.46
CA SER A 44 5.27 7.74 -17.98
C SER A 44 5.30 7.09 -16.59
N PRO A 45 4.58 7.63 -15.58
CA PRO A 45 4.50 6.96 -14.28
C PRO A 45 4.01 5.54 -14.49
N GLY A 46 4.73 4.56 -13.93
CA GLY A 46 4.29 3.17 -13.96
C GLY A 46 2.86 3.06 -13.41
N SER A 47 2.00 2.28 -14.06
CA SER A 47 0.58 2.25 -13.67
C SER A 47 0.44 1.76 -12.23
N ALA A 48 -0.38 2.47 -11.44
CA ALA A 48 -0.80 2.08 -10.10
C ALA A 48 -1.25 0.60 -10.05
N ALA A 49 -2.03 0.20 -11.05
CA ALA A 49 -2.50 -1.17 -11.24
C ALA A 49 -1.36 -2.20 -11.44
N ALA A 50 -0.29 -1.86 -12.16
CA ALA A 50 0.85 -2.75 -12.33
C ALA A 50 1.65 -2.93 -11.03
N GLN A 51 1.77 -1.87 -10.23
CA GLN A 51 2.45 -1.93 -8.93
C GLN A 51 1.66 -2.75 -7.90
N LEU A 52 0.34 -2.61 -7.87
CA LEU A 52 -0.55 -3.46 -7.06
C LEU A 52 -0.49 -4.93 -7.48
N LYS A 53 -0.48 -5.22 -8.80
CA LYS A 53 -0.37 -6.59 -9.32
C LYS A 53 0.94 -7.27 -8.91
N ALA A 54 2.03 -6.52 -8.85
CA ALA A 54 3.34 -7.02 -8.41
C ALA A 54 3.44 -7.23 -6.89
N ASN A 55 2.56 -6.58 -6.10
CA ASN A 55 2.59 -6.59 -4.65
C ASN A 55 1.17 -6.85 -4.09
N PRO A 56 0.67 -8.10 -4.13
CA PRO A 56 -0.73 -8.41 -3.87
C PRO A 56 -1.21 -8.11 -2.44
N ASN A 57 -0.28 -7.97 -1.48
CA ASN A 57 -0.61 -7.62 -0.09
C ASN A 57 -0.48 -6.12 0.20
N ALA A 58 0.06 -5.34 -0.74
CA ALA A 58 0.31 -3.93 -0.52
C ALA A 58 -0.95 -3.09 -0.74
N ARG A 59 -1.14 -2.08 0.10
CA ARG A 59 -2.20 -1.09 -0.09
C ARG A 59 -1.63 0.14 -0.79
N MET A 60 -2.38 0.75 -1.70
CA MET A 60 -2.00 2.06 -2.24
C MET A 60 -2.58 3.17 -1.38
N MET A 61 -1.75 4.15 -1.03
CA MET A 61 -2.17 5.30 -0.22
C MET A 61 -3.08 6.27 -1.00
N MET A 62 -3.03 6.24 -2.34
CA MET A 62 -3.83 7.06 -3.26
C MET A 62 -4.59 6.17 -4.26
N GLY A 63 -5.27 5.14 -3.75
CA GLY A 63 -6.14 4.29 -4.56
C GLY A 63 -7.51 4.92 -4.84
N ASP A 64 -8.37 4.19 -5.53
CA ASP A 64 -9.74 4.64 -5.83
C ASP A 64 -10.51 4.91 -4.53
N ASP A 65 -11.23 6.05 -4.47
CA ASP A 65 -12.13 6.34 -3.33
C ASP A 65 -13.36 5.41 -3.43
N PRO A 66 -13.60 4.52 -2.45
CA PRO A 66 -14.68 3.54 -2.51
C PRO A 66 -16.08 4.16 -2.47
N ARG A 67 -16.18 5.46 -2.17
CA ARG A 67 -17.44 6.19 -2.19
C ARG A 67 -17.81 6.68 -3.58
N LEU A 68 -16.85 6.73 -4.52
CA LEU A 68 -17.10 7.16 -5.89
C LEU A 68 -17.67 5.99 -6.71
N PRO A 69 -18.61 6.26 -7.63
CA PRO A 69 -19.06 5.27 -8.58
C PRO A 69 -17.90 4.85 -9.51
N ALA A 70 -17.94 3.59 -9.96
CA ALA A 70 -16.95 3.10 -10.91
C ALA A 70 -17.03 3.90 -12.23
N MET A 71 -15.86 4.12 -12.85
CA MET A 71 -15.80 4.74 -14.16
C MET A 71 -16.60 3.92 -15.18
N PRO A 72 -17.48 4.56 -15.98
CA PRO A 72 -18.21 3.86 -17.04
C PRO A 72 -17.24 3.33 -18.11
N GLU A 73 -17.63 2.26 -18.83
CA GLU A 73 -16.77 1.65 -19.86
C GLU A 73 -16.33 2.61 -20.97
N LYS A 74 -17.16 3.62 -21.28
CA LYS A 74 -16.89 4.65 -22.27
C LYS A 74 -17.07 6.03 -21.63
N PRO A 75 -16.06 6.51 -20.90
CA PRO A 75 -16.18 7.77 -20.20
C PRO A 75 -16.24 8.93 -21.20
N THR A 76 -17.14 9.86 -20.92
CA THR A 76 -17.28 11.15 -21.57
C THR A 76 -16.52 12.20 -20.76
N LEU A 77 -16.38 13.41 -21.30
CA LEU A 77 -15.71 14.51 -20.60
C LEU A 77 -16.37 14.86 -19.25
N VAL A 78 -17.66 14.55 -19.08
CA VAL A 78 -18.39 14.83 -17.83
C VAL A 78 -18.05 13.81 -16.74
N ASP A 79 -17.46 12.67 -17.10
CA ASP A 79 -17.10 11.59 -16.17
C ASP A 79 -15.69 11.74 -15.57
N PHE A 80 -14.88 12.71 -16.07
CA PHE A 80 -13.52 13.01 -15.60
C PHE A 80 -13.49 14.29 -14.76
#